data_AF-A0A7S2H974-F1
#
_entry.id   AF-A0A7S2H974-F1
#
_cell.length_a   1.000
_cell.length_b   1.000
_cell.length_c   1.000
_cell.angle_alpha   90.00
_cell.angle_beta   90.00
_cell.angle_gamma   90.00
#
_symmetry.space_group_name_H-M   'P 1'
#
loop_
_entity.id
_entity.type
_entity.pdbx_description
1 polymer ?
#
loop_
_entity_poly.entity_id
_entity_poly.type
_entity_poly.pdbx_seq_one_letter_code
_entity_poly.pdbx_strand_id
1 'polypeptide(L)'
;CPYENDGACDAPWLCPEGTDVADCGNGTLGNYNATPAVMTGNCTVDGGCVQSPNYPGTYGNSENCTITFNGSVRVAVARFDTESGFDFLWVGGHGYSGSDATALRGRVVAGPISWTSDASVVASGWKICMSETNEEPVEACPWEHDGVCDVPMHCPEGTDIADCDHAEACPYENDGECDV
;
A
#
# COMPACT_ATOMS: atom_id res chain seq x y z
N CYS A 1 18.13 7.07 -12.80
CA CYS A 1 19.29 6.17 -12.96
C CYS A 1 19.49 5.91 -14.45
N PRO A 2 20.70 5.70 -15.03
CA PRO A 2 20.83 5.47 -16.48
C PRO A 2 20.16 4.17 -16.97
N TYR A 3 20.00 3.23 -16.04
CA TYR A 3 19.39 1.91 -16.19
C TYR A 3 17.99 1.90 -15.56
N GLU A 4 17.27 3.01 -15.65
CA GLU A 4 15.89 3.13 -15.18
C GLU A 4 14.95 3.08 -16.39
N ASN A 5 14.00 2.15 -16.41
CA ASN A 5 13.08 1.81 -17.53
C ASN A 5 13.68 1.02 -18.70
N ASP A 6 14.72 0.21 -18.48
CA ASP A 6 15.29 -0.69 -19.48
C ASP A 6 14.82 -2.16 -19.34
N GLY A 7 14.02 -2.44 -18.31
CA GLY A 7 13.38 -3.74 -18.05
C GLY A 7 14.27 -4.73 -17.29
N ALA A 8 15.43 -4.31 -16.81
CA ALA A 8 16.29 -5.08 -15.91
C ALA A 8 16.22 -4.54 -14.49
N CYS A 9 16.71 -5.32 -13.52
CA CYS A 9 16.48 -5.05 -12.12
C CYS A 9 17.81 -4.78 -11.41
N ASP A 10 18.27 -3.52 -11.45
CA ASP A 10 19.70 -3.19 -11.30
C ASP A 10 20.05 -2.31 -10.08
N ALA A 11 19.07 -1.97 -9.24
CA ALA A 11 19.29 -1.35 -7.93
C ALA A 11 19.61 -2.40 -6.85
N PRO A 12 20.61 -2.17 -5.96
CA PRO A 12 21.47 -0.99 -5.81
C PRO A 12 22.82 -1.08 -6.55
N TRP A 13 23.03 -2.10 -7.39
CA TRP A 13 24.37 -2.44 -7.90
C TRP A 13 24.90 -1.45 -8.94
N LEU A 14 24.01 -0.87 -9.75
CA LEU A 14 24.36 0.12 -10.78
C LEU A 14 23.74 1.49 -10.50
N CYS A 15 22.81 1.58 -9.55
CA CYS A 15 22.03 2.78 -9.28
C CYS A 15 21.73 3.00 -7.79
N PRO A 16 21.59 4.27 -7.34
CA PRO A 16 21.16 4.55 -5.98
C PRO A 16 19.80 3.91 -5.66
N GLU A 17 19.61 3.45 -4.43
CA GLU A 17 18.39 2.76 -4.00
C GLU A 17 17.12 3.61 -4.26
N GLY A 18 16.07 3.00 -4.81
CA GLY A 18 14.79 3.65 -5.14
C GLY A 18 14.76 4.42 -6.46
N THR A 19 15.86 4.46 -7.22
CA THR A 19 15.93 5.14 -8.53
C THR A 19 15.61 4.25 -9.73
N ASP A 20 15.27 2.99 -9.49
CA ASP A 20 14.98 1.99 -10.52
C ASP A 20 13.75 1.14 -10.14
N VAL A 21 12.73 1.81 -9.59
CA VAL A 21 11.49 1.18 -9.10
C VAL A 21 10.54 0.72 -10.22
N ALA A 22 10.82 1.11 -11.46
CA ALA A 22 9.95 0.83 -12.61
C ALA A 22 10.17 -0.57 -13.18
N ASP A 23 11.41 -1.04 -13.24
CA ASP A 23 11.76 -2.32 -13.87
C ASP A 23 11.96 -3.46 -12.89
N CYS A 24 12.55 -3.18 -11.73
CA CYS A 24 12.53 -4.06 -10.57
C CYS A 24 11.15 -4.12 -9.90
N GLY A 25 10.22 -3.27 -10.32
CA GLY A 25 8.83 -3.38 -9.92
C GLY A 25 8.28 -4.67 -10.50
N ASN A 26 7.77 -5.54 -9.65
CA ASN A 26 6.72 -6.44 -10.09
C ASN A 26 5.48 -5.57 -10.44
N GLY A 27 5.50 -4.90 -11.61
CA GLY A 27 4.38 -4.70 -12.52
C GLY A 27 3.43 -3.51 -12.38
N THR A 28 3.43 -2.65 -11.35
CA THR A 28 2.46 -1.51 -11.28
C THR A 28 2.92 -0.28 -10.50
N LEU A 29 4.20 -0.05 -10.20
CA LEU A 29 4.51 0.24 -8.80
C LEU A 29 4.00 -1.01 -8.00
N GLY A 30 3.56 -0.97 -6.75
CA GLY A 30 2.54 -1.98 -6.38
C GLY A 30 1.31 -1.77 -7.28
N ASN A 31 0.29 -2.62 -7.29
CA ASN A 31 -1.03 -2.19 -7.78
C ASN A 31 -1.46 -1.02 -6.89
N TYR A 32 -0.96 0.20 -7.12
CA TYR A 32 -1.30 1.36 -6.34
C TYR A 32 -2.63 1.83 -6.92
N ASN A 33 -3.64 1.03 -6.63
CA ASN A 33 -5.01 1.17 -7.07
C ASN A 33 -5.86 1.78 -5.95
N ALA A 34 -5.29 1.93 -4.75
CA ALA A 34 -6.00 2.50 -3.61
C ALA A 34 -6.11 4.01 -3.80
N THR A 35 -7.26 4.42 -4.34
CA THR A 35 -7.66 5.82 -4.34
C THR A 35 -8.27 6.19 -2.98
N PRO A 36 -7.99 7.38 -2.45
CA PRO A 36 -8.67 7.86 -1.25
C PRO A 36 -10.19 7.84 -1.41
N ALA A 37 -10.90 7.23 -0.46
CA ALA A 37 -12.35 7.25 -0.41
C ALA A 37 -12.87 8.64 -0.03
N VAL A 38 -12.18 9.30 0.90
CA VAL A 38 -12.44 10.68 1.30
C VAL A 38 -11.11 11.39 1.49
N MET A 39 -10.99 12.59 0.92
CA MET A 39 -9.88 13.50 1.18
C MET A 39 -10.41 14.89 1.53
N THR A 40 -9.88 15.47 2.60
CA THR A 40 -10.17 16.86 3.00
C THR A 40 -8.87 17.64 3.16
N GLY A 41 -8.92 18.96 2.93
CA GLY A 41 -7.76 19.84 3.05
C GLY A 41 -6.99 20.04 1.75
N ASN A 42 -5.68 20.30 1.84
CA ASN A 42 -4.87 20.84 0.74
C ASN A 42 -4.07 19.79 -0.06
N CYS A 43 -4.08 18.53 0.34
CA CYS A 43 -3.34 17.48 -0.36
C CYS A 43 -3.92 17.18 -1.75
N THR A 44 -3.11 16.58 -2.61
CA THR A 44 -3.49 16.25 -3.98
C THR A 44 -3.26 14.78 -4.28
N VAL A 45 -3.99 14.25 -5.24
CA VAL A 45 -3.89 12.86 -5.72
C VAL A 45 -3.22 12.84 -7.08
N ASP A 46 -2.31 11.89 -7.28
CA ASP A 46 -1.67 11.59 -8.55
C ASP A 46 -1.68 10.07 -8.77
N GLY A 47 -2.69 9.58 -9.50
CA GLY A 47 -2.95 8.15 -9.65
C GLY A 47 -3.25 7.47 -8.30
N GLY A 48 -2.54 6.37 -8.00
CA GLY A 48 -2.57 5.69 -6.70
C GLY A 48 -1.74 6.34 -5.61
N CYS A 49 -1.24 7.56 -5.85
CA CYS A 49 -0.42 8.29 -4.91
C CYS A 49 -1.14 9.50 -4.35
N VAL A 50 -0.80 9.83 -3.11
CA VAL A 50 -1.19 11.06 -2.44
C VAL A 50 0.07 11.84 -2.12
N GLN A 51 -0.01 13.15 -2.25
CA GLN A 51 1.14 14.02 -2.10
C GLN A 51 0.79 15.31 -1.37
N SER A 52 1.81 15.89 -0.74
CA SER A 52 1.72 17.18 -0.06
C SER A 52 1.22 18.28 -1.02
N PRO A 53 0.65 19.36 -0.49
CA PRO A 53 0.21 20.47 -1.33
C PRO A 53 1.39 21.00 -2.18
N ASN A 54 1.10 21.34 -3.43
CA ASN A 54 2.05 21.88 -4.41
C ASN A 54 3.19 20.94 -4.86
N TYR A 55 3.22 19.66 -4.42
CA TYR A 55 4.24 18.69 -4.86
C TYR A 55 4.29 18.56 -6.40
N PRO A 56 5.48 18.49 -7.05
CA PRO A 56 6.83 18.35 -6.49
C PRO A 56 7.49 19.65 -6.02
N GLY A 57 6.75 20.77 -6.02
CA GLY A 57 7.17 22.01 -5.36
C GLY A 57 7.05 21.93 -3.83
N THR A 58 7.42 23.02 -3.16
CA THR A 58 7.37 23.10 -1.70
C THR A 58 5.93 23.24 -1.20
N TYR A 59 5.60 22.54 -0.12
CA TYR A 59 4.34 22.79 0.60
C TYR A 59 4.37 24.18 1.27
N GLY A 60 3.21 24.66 1.70
CA GLY A 60 3.02 25.93 2.39
C GLY A 60 2.88 25.79 3.91
N ASN A 61 2.89 26.91 4.60
CA ASN A 61 2.73 26.97 6.05
C ASN A 61 1.25 26.80 6.44
N SER A 62 1.00 26.19 7.59
CA SER A 62 -0.33 25.99 8.19
C SER A 62 -1.29 25.20 7.30
N GLU A 63 -0.75 24.35 6.45
CA GLU A 63 -1.52 23.45 5.60
C GLU A 63 -1.86 22.18 6.35
N ASN A 64 -3.02 21.60 6.02
CA ASN A 64 -3.39 20.30 6.54
C ASN A 64 -4.21 19.52 5.53
N CYS A 65 -4.20 18.21 5.68
CA CYS A 65 -5.14 17.35 5.00
C CYS A 65 -5.39 16.07 5.78
N THR A 66 -6.52 15.43 5.51
CA THR A 66 -6.84 14.10 6.01
C THR A 66 -7.28 13.23 4.85
N ILE A 67 -6.77 12.00 4.82
CA ILE A 67 -6.93 11.03 3.74
C ILE A 67 -7.47 9.76 4.38
N THR A 68 -8.62 9.30 3.90
CA THR A 68 -9.27 8.09 4.38
C THR A 68 -9.46 7.12 3.24
N PHE A 69 -9.13 5.85 3.48
CA PHE A 69 -9.30 4.74 2.55
C PHE A 69 -10.42 3.81 3.04
N ASN A 70 -10.99 3.03 2.12
CA ASN A 70 -11.85 1.92 2.49
C ASN A 70 -10.97 0.74 2.88
N GLY A 71 -11.08 0.28 4.12
CA GLY A 71 -10.27 -0.84 4.62
C GLY A 71 -8.80 -0.47 4.89
N SER A 72 -7.92 -1.43 4.65
CA SER A 72 -6.48 -1.31 4.90
C SER A 72 -5.72 -1.07 3.59
N VAL A 73 -4.67 -0.28 3.65
CA VAL A 73 -3.78 -0.01 2.51
C VAL A 73 -2.33 -0.24 2.89
N ARG A 74 -1.53 -0.68 1.92
CA ARG A 74 -0.07 -0.81 2.05
C ARG A 74 0.60 0.44 1.49
N VAL A 75 1.43 1.08 2.32
CA VAL A 75 2.09 2.35 2.00
C VAL A 75 3.43 2.11 1.33
N ALA A 76 3.68 2.82 0.24
CA ALA A 76 5.00 3.00 -0.36
C ALA A 76 5.40 4.47 -0.31
N VAL A 77 6.68 4.74 -0.11
CA VAL A 77 7.20 6.11 0.00
C VAL A 77 8.02 6.43 -1.25
N ALA A 78 7.50 7.28 -2.12
CA ALA A 78 8.21 7.76 -3.30
C ALA A 78 9.16 8.91 -2.95
N ARG A 79 8.70 9.86 -2.11
CA ARG A 79 9.50 10.98 -1.62
C ARG A 79 9.05 11.38 -0.22
N PHE A 80 10.00 11.79 0.61
CA PHE A 80 9.70 12.34 1.93
C PHE A 80 10.78 13.33 2.35
N ASP A 81 10.40 14.59 2.53
CA ASP A 81 11.27 15.68 2.95
C ASP A 81 10.42 16.82 3.55
N THR A 82 10.35 16.87 4.87
CA THR A 82 9.57 17.84 5.65
C THR A 82 10.43 18.50 6.71
N GLU A 83 9.93 19.56 7.36
CA GLU A 83 10.63 20.13 8.51
C GLU A 83 10.70 19.13 9.67
N SER A 84 11.93 18.77 10.06
CA SER A 84 12.19 17.79 11.11
C SER A 84 11.69 18.28 12.48
N GLY A 85 10.72 17.57 13.04
CA GLY A 85 10.19 17.81 14.38
C GLY A 85 9.06 18.82 14.47
N PHE A 86 8.59 19.36 13.34
CA PHE A 86 7.54 20.39 13.29
C PHE A 86 6.43 20.04 12.30
N ASP A 87 6.80 19.56 11.12
CA ASP A 87 5.83 19.19 10.08
C ASP A 87 5.67 17.67 9.99
N PHE A 88 4.44 17.20 10.23
CA PHE A 88 4.17 15.79 10.48
C PHE A 88 3.17 15.17 9.51
N LEU A 89 3.57 14.04 8.93
CA LEU A 89 2.66 13.07 8.33
C LEU A 89 2.33 12.01 9.38
N TRP A 90 1.07 11.90 9.76
CA TRP A 90 0.54 10.94 10.73
C TRP A 90 -0.03 9.73 10.01
N VAL A 91 0.55 8.55 10.26
CA VAL A 91 0.13 7.28 9.65
C VAL A 91 -0.01 6.23 10.73
N GLY A 92 -1.23 5.70 10.92
CA GLY A 92 -1.51 4.71 11.98
C GLY A 92 -1.14 5.22 13.38
N GLY A 93 -1.44 6.49 13.68
CA GLY A 93 -1.15 7.14 14.97
C GLY A 93 0.32 7.51 15.21
N HIS A 94 1.22 7.29 14.25
CA HIS A 94 2.64 7.63 14.35
C HIS A 94 2.97 8.83 13.45
N GLY A 95 3.64 9.84 14.00
CA GLY A 95 4.07 11.03 13.27
C GLY A 95 5.45 10.85 12.64
N TYR A 96 5.56 11.16 11.35
CA TYR A 96 6.79 11.14 10.56
C TYR A 96 7.14 12.57 10.15
N SER A 97 8.41 12.96 10.30
CA SER A 97 8.92 14.28 9.93
C SER A 97 10.39 14.20 9.49
N GLY A 98 10.91 15.25 8.85
CA GLY A 98 12.28 15.26 8.33
C GLY A 98 12.36 14.54 6.98
N SER A 99 13.50 13.89 6.73
CA SER A 99 13.77 13.19 5.46
C SER A 99 13.83 11.66 5.60
N ASP A 100 13.61 11.11 6.79
CA ASP A 100 13.57 9.66 7.03
C ASP A 100 12.15 9.17 7.27
N ALA A 101 11.57 8.57 6.23
CA ALA A 101 10.31 7.83 6.30
C ALA A 101 10.50 6.33 6.00
N THR A 102 11.69 5.78 6.28
CA THR A 102 11.98 4.37 6.02
C THR A 102 11.02 3.44 6.77
N ALA A 103 10.67 3.79 8.01
CA ALA A 103 9.71 3.04 8.83
C ALA A 103 8.25 3.09 8.32
N LEU A 104 7.96 3.84 7.25
CA LEU A 104 6.66 3.86 6.59
C LEU A 104 6.60 2.93 5.37
N ARG A 105 7.74 2.59 4.77
CA ARG A 105 7.80 1.75 3.57
C ARG A 105 7.25 0.34 3.85
N GLY A 106 6.26 -0.08 3.07
CA GLY A 106 5.62 -1.39 3.17
C GLY A 106 4.64 -1.53 4.35
N ARG A 107 4.42 -0.48 5.16
CA ARG A 107 3.52 -0.54 6.32
C ARG A 107 2.07 -0.70 5.85
N VAL A 108 1.33 -1.61 6.48
CA VAL A 108 -0.12 -1.72 6.32
C VAL A 108 -0.79 -0.84 7.35
N VAL A 109 -1.73 -0.01 6.91
CA VAL A 109 -2.49 0.89 7.79
C VAL A 109 -3.98 0.78 7.57
N ALA A 110 -4.70 0.69 8.67
CA ALA A 110 -6.15 0.82 8.75
C ALA A 110 -6.46 2.16 9.43
N GLY A 111 -7.21 3.03 8.75
CA GLY A 111 -7.61 4.34 9.27
C GLY A 111 -6.97 5.53 8.55
N PRO A 112 -7.27 6.76 9.02
CA PRO A 112 -6.91 7.97 8.30
C PRO A 112 -5.41 8.26 8.38
N ILE A 113 -4.91 8.84 7.30
CA ILE A 113 -3.60 9.49 7.23
C ILE A 113 -3.83 11.00 7.29
N SER A 114 -3.10 11.70 8.16
CA SER A 114 -3.22 13.15 8.30
C SER A 114 -1.89 13.84 8.08
N TRP A 115 -1.90 14.99 7.43
CA TRP A 115 -0.74 15.84 7.25
C TRP A 115 -0.99 17.20 7.89
N THR A 116 0.04 17.77 8.52
CA THR A 116 0.03 19.13 9.06
C THR A 116 1.39 19.79 8.91
N SER A 117 1.41 21.04 8.46
CA SER A 117 2.59 21.92 8.55
C SER A 117 2.40 23.05 9.57
N ASP A 118 3.49 23.53 10.13
CA ASP A 118 3.54 24.60 11.12
C ASP A 118 3.53 26.00 10.45
N ALA A 119 3.82 27.07 11.19
CA ALA A 119 3.76 28.43 10.67
C ALA A 119 4.99 28.88 9.85
N SER A 120 6.03 28.05 9.70
CA SER A 120 7.31 28.40 9.09
C SER A 120 7.99 27.21 8.39
N VAL A 121 9.23 27.42 7.92
CA VAL A 121 10.16 26.45 7.31
C VAL A 121 9.50 25.35 6.47
N VAL A 122 9.57 25.53 5.15
CA VAL A 122 9.03 24.55 4.20
C VAL A 122 10.14 23.73 3.55
N ALA A 123 9.79 22.53 3.10
CA ALA A 123 10.66 21.62 2.36
C ALA A 123 9.96 21.10 1.09
N SER A 124 10.60 20.14 0.39
CA SER A 124 10.07 19.61 -0.88
C SER A 124 8.82 18.74 -0.74
N GLY A 125 8.44 18.39 0.49
CA GLY A 125 7.22 17.68 0.80
C GLY A 125 7.34 16.17 0.63
N TRP A 126 6.20 15.52 0.44
CA TRP A 126 6.13 14.06 0.41
C TRP A 126 5.19 13.58 -0.68
N LYS A 127 5.49 12.38 -1.17
CA LYS A 127 4.63 11.59 -2.05
C LYS A 127 4.66 10.15 -1.56
N ILE A 128 3.49 9.65 -1.19
CA ILE A 128 3.28 8.27 -0.77
C ILE A 128 2.27 7.63 -1.72
N CYS A 129 2.46 6.36 -2.01
CA CYS A 129 1.57 5.62 -2.89
C CYS A 129 0.99 4.42 -2.16
N MET A 130 -0.23 4.08 -2.52
CA MET A 130 -1.05 3.15 -1.76
C MET A 130 -1.55 2.04 -2.67
N SER A 131 -1.28 0.80 -2.29
CA SER A 131 -1.97 -0.36 -2.85
C SER A 131 -3.02 -0.84 -1.88
N GLU A 132 -4.17 -1.24 -2.42
CA GLU A 132 -5.09 -2.05 -1.63
C GLU A 132 -4.32 -3.26 -1.13
N THR A 133 -4.44 -3.55 0.16
CA THR A 133 -4.07 -4.88 0.63
C THR A 133 -5.15 -5.79 0.08
N ASN A 134 -4.95 -6.32 -1.12
CA ASN A 134 -5.68 -7.47 -1.64
C ASN A 134 -5.26 -8.73 -0.86
N GLU A 135 -5.18 -8.59 0.46
CA GLU A 135 -5.40 -9.70 1.37
C GLU A 135 -6.91 -9.93 1.27
N GLU A 136 -7.32 -10.54 0.14
CA GLU A 136 -8.34 -11.58 0.21
C GLU A 136 -8.03 -12.37 1.49
N PRO A 137 -9.01 -12.66 2.36
CA PRO A 137 -8.76 -13.47 3.56
C PRO A 137 -7.95 -14.66 3.08
N VAL A 138 -6.71 -14.80 3.60
CA VAL A 138 -5.74 -15.81 3.16
C VAL A 138 -6.51 -17.08 2.83
N GLU A 139 -6.60 -17.46 1.55
CA GLU A 139 -7.30 -18.69 1.17
C GLU A 139 -6.74 -19.77 2.07
N ALA A 140 -7.61 -20.30 2.92
CA ALA A 140 -7.16 -20.92 4.15
C ALA A 140 -6.26 -22.12 3.85
N CYS A 141 -6.41 -22.71 2.67
CA CYS A 141 -5.70 -23.89 2.23
C CYS A 141 -4.95 -23.62 0.89
N PRO A 142 -3.61 -23.85 0.80
CA PRO A 142 -2.76 -23.55 -0.37
C PRO A 142 -3.08 -24.24 -1.72
N TRP A 143 -4.14 -25.04 -1.78
CA TRP A 143 -4.56 -25.82 -2.95
C TRP A 143 -5.96 -25.42 -3.43
N GLU A 144 -6.58 -24.42 -2.79
CA GLU A 144 -7.85 -23.87 -3.27
C GLU A 144 -7.64 -23.01 -4.52
N HIS A 145 -8.65 -23.02 -5.39
CA HIS A 145 -8.71 -22.24 -6.63
C HIS A 145 -7.54 -22.46 -7.62
N ASP A 146 -6.85 -23.61 -7.55
CA ASP A 146 -5.75 -23.95 -8.45
C ASP A 146 -6.21 -24.55 -9.80
N GLY A 147 -7.52 -24.77 -9.94
CA GLY A 147 -8.15 -25.35 -11.11
C GLY A 147 -8.05 -26.88 -11.19
N VAL A 148 -7.65 -27.54 -10.10
CA VAL A 148 -7.53 -28.99 -9.96
C VAL A 148 -8.39 -29.47 -8.78
N CYS A 149 -9.25 -30.45 -9.04
CA CYS A 149 -10.04 -31.08 -7.99
C CYS A 149 -9.18 -32.14 -7.27
N ASP A 150 -8.47 -31.75 -6.22
CA ASP A 150 -7.52 -32.58 -5.48
C ASP A 150 -7.91 -32.85 -4.01
N VAL A 151 -8.96 -32.19 -3.54
CA VAL A 151 -9.72 -32.61 -2.37
C VAL A 151 -10.80 -33.61 -2.83
N PRO A 152 -10.94 -34.82 -2.24
CA PRO A 152 -10.51 -35.28 -0.92
C PRO A 152 -9.65 -36.56 -0.97
N MET A 153 -8.33 -36.46 -0.86
CA MET A 153 -7.52 -37.62 -0.43
C MET A 153 -6.93 -37.46 0.99
N HIS A 154 -7.06 -36.27 1.60
CA HIS A 154 -6.46 -35.95 2.91
C HIS A 154 -7.35 -35.20 3.91
N CYS A 155 -8.61 -34.90 3.60
CA CYS A 155 -9.46 -34.08 4.47
C CYS A 155 -10.61 -34.89 5.13
N PRO A 156 -10.86 -34.72 6.45
CA PRO A 156 -11.99 -35.32 7.17
C PRO A 156 -13.37 -34.80 6.71
N GLU A 157 -14.44 -35.44 7.15
CA GLU A 157 -15.83 -35.05 6.84
C GLU A 157 -16.15 -33.67 7.44
N GLY A 158 -16.18 -32.62 6.59
CA GLY A 158 -16.52 -31.23 6.96
C GLY A 158 -15.53 -30.14 6.53
N THR A 159 -14.75 -30.32 5.46
CA THR A 159 -13.69 -29.38 4.99
C THR A 159 -13.80 -29.05 3.49
N ASP A 160 -13.25 -27.89 3.10
CA ASP A 160 -13.44 -27.09 1.87
C ASP A 160 -12.91 -27.68 0.54
N ILE A 161 -13.60 -27.40 -0.58
CA ILE A 161 -13.44 -28.05 -1.91
C ILE A 161 -13.63 -27.10 -3.14
N ALA A 162 -13.27 -25.83 -3.06
CA ALA A 162 -13.77 -24.79 -3.99
C ALA A 162 -13.35 -24.92 -5.47
N ASP A 163 -12.42 -25.82 -5.82
CA ASP A 163 -12.06 -26.16 -7.21
C ASP A 163 -13.03 -27.12 -7.93
N CYS A 164 -13.93 -27.77 -7.19
CA CYS A 164 -14.89 -28.71 -7.75
C CYS A 164 -16.27 -28.06 -7.85
N ASP A 165 -16.85 -27.98 -9.05
CA ASP A 165 -18.19 -27.43 -9.34
C ASP A 165 -19.28 -28.28 -8.64
N HIS A 166 -19.50 -28.07 -7.32
CA HIS A 166 -20.43 -28.86 -6.53
C HIS A 166 -21.72 -28.09 -6.28
N ALA A 167 -22.80 -28.57 -6.92
CA ALA A 167 -24.14 -28.01 -6.86
C ALA A 167 -24.83 -28.07 -5.47
N GLU A 168 -24.15 -28.56 -4.43
CA GLU A 168 -24.66 -28.62 -3.04
C GLU A 168 -23.53 -28.37 -2.03
N ALA A 169 -23.07 -27.12 -1.95
CA ALA A 169 -22.10 -26.69 -0.95
C ALA A 169 -22.70 -26.67 0.48
N CYS A 170 -21.96 -27.17 1.46
CA CYS A 170 -22.34 -27.09 2.88
C CYS A 170 -22.40 -25.61 3.35
N PRO A 171 -23.15 -25.28 4.41
CA PRO A 171 -23.34 -23.89 4.86
C PRO A 171 -22.07 -23.15 5.32
N TYR A 172 -20.96 -23.89 5.49
CA TYR A 172 -19.66 -23.40 5.96
C TYR A 172 -18.60 -23.42 4.85
N GLU A 173 -18.95 -23.83 3.63
CA GLU A 173 -18.05 -23.72 2.49
C GLU A 173 -17.81 -22.24 2.16
N ASN A 174 -16.54 -21.89 1.93
CA ASN A 174 -16.11 -20.56 1.48
C ASN A 174 -16.31 -19.43 2.51
N ASP A 175 -16.18 -19.74 3.80
CA ASP A 175 -16.15 -18.74 4.87
C ASP A 175 -14.73 -18.22 5.21
N GLY A 176 -13.72 -18.78 4.55
CA GLY A 176 -12.31 -18.37 4.65
C GLY A 176 -11.55 -19.02 5.80
N GLU A 177 -12.07 -20.09 6.42
CA GLU A 177 -11.39 -20.88 7.45
C GLU A 177 -11.21 -22.34 6.98
N CYS A 178 -10.03 -22.95 7.17
CA CYS A 178 -9.89 -24.40 7.00
C CYS A 178 -10.55 -25.05 8.23
N ASP A 179 -11.71 -25.67 8.04
CA ASP A 179 -12.41 -26.40 9.10
C ASP A 179 -11.68 -27.72 9.47
N VAL A 180 -12.10 -28.42 10.53
CA VAL A 180 -11.47 -29.68 11.01
C VAL A 180 -12.42 -30.85 11.07
#